data_AF-A0A831A0H6-F1
#
_entry.id   AF-A0A831A0H6-F1
#
_cell.length_a   1.000
_cell.length_b   1.000
_cell.length_c   1.000
_cell.angle_alpha   90.00
_cell.angle_beta   90.00
_cell.angle_gamma   90.00
#
_symmetry.space_group_name_H-M   'P 1'
#
loop_
_entity.id
_entity.type
_entity.pdbx_description
1 polymer ?
#
loop_
_entity_poly.entity_id
_entity_poly.type
_entity_poly.pdbx_seq_one_letter_code
_entity_poly.pdbx_strand_id
1 'polypeptide(L)'
;MNKKISVLAPDLSGGGGTRVYLIAQVLQQLNCQVTVYGPIFGWEIYPTPPGNIAVVSVKGNNYPQFFGQIKTLLDRLSGEII
;
A
#
# COMPACT_ATOMS: atom_id res chain seq x y z
N MET A 1 18.72 -1.83 -7.68
CA MET A 1 18.07 -2.77 -8.62
C MET A 1 16.85 -2.07 -9.22
N ASN A 2 16.71 -1.96 -10.53
CA ASN A 2 15.56 -1.24 -11.13
C ASN A 2 14.29 -2.13 -11.17
N LYS A 3 13.88 -2.63 -9.99
CA LYS A 3 12.71 -3.51 -9.82
C LYS A 3 11.50 -2.69 -9.39
N LYS A 4 10.32 -3.05 -9.89
CA LYS A 4 9.04 -2.52 -9.42
C LYS A 4 8.52 -3.43 -8.31
N ILE A 5 8.25 -2.85 -7.15
CA ILE A 5 7.76 -3.59 -5.99
C ILE A 5 6.43 -2.97 -5.55
N SER A 6 5.41 -3.81 -5.46
CA SER A 6 4.12 -3.50 -4.84
C SER A 6 4.14 -3.96 -3.39
N VAL A 7 4.05 -3.03 -2.45
CA VAL A 7 4.03 -3.37 -1.02
C VAL A 7 2.61 -3.27 -0.49
N LEU A 8 2.09 -4.36 0.08
CA LEU A 8 0.71 -4.43 0.56
C LEU A 8 0.58 -4.02 2.04
N ALA A 9 -0.32 -3.08 2.31
CA ALA A 9 -0.75 -2.72 3.64
C ALA A 9 -2.11 -3.36 3.96
N PRO A 10 -2.29 -3.91 5.17
CA PRO A 10 -3.57 -4.45 5.60
C PRO A 10 -4.60 -3.34 5.87
N ASP A 11 -4.13 -2.15 6.26
CA ASP A 11 -4.91 -0.94 6.45
C ASP A 11 -3.97 0.28 6.39
N LEU A 12 -4.36 1.27 5.60
CA LEU A 12 -3.64 2.54 5.40
C LEU A 12 -4.09 3.65 6.37
N SER A 13 -5.07 3.40 7.24
CA SER A 13 -5.62 4.39 8.18
C SER A 13 -5.19 4.19 9.64
N GLY A 14 -4.21 3.33 9.88
CA GLY A 14 -3.70 3.03 11.22
C GLY A 14 -2.25 2.54 11.20
N GLY A 15 -1.79 1.92 12.29
CA GLY A 15 -0.40 1.47 12.44
C GLY A 15 0.07 0.41 11.43
N GLY A 16 -0.82 -0.11 10.58
CA GLY A 16 -0.46 -0.92 9.41
C GLY A 16 0.40 -0.14 8.41
N GLY A 17 0.02 1.11 8.13
CA GLY A 17 0.72 1.99 7.19
C GLY A 17 2.16 2.29 7.59
N THR A 18 2.42 2.56 8.88
CA THR A 18 3.76 2.91 9.39
C THR A 18 4.82 1.86 9.05
N ARG A 19 4.51 0.57 9.24
CA ARG A 19 5.44 -0.54 9.00
C ARG A 19 5.71 -0.73 7.51
N VAL A 20 4.67 -0.57 6.70
CA VAL A 20 4.77 -0.68 5.24
C VAL A 20 5.58 0.47 4.66
N TYR A 21 5.44 1.69 5.19
CA TYR A 21 6.27 2.81 4.77
C TYR A 21 7.75 2.60 5.10
N LEU A 22 8.09 2.02 6.25
CA LEU A 22 9.48 1.68 6.54
C LEU A 22 10.06 0.70 5.51
N ILE A 23 9.32 -0.36 5.17
CA ILE A 23 9.72 -1.32 4.12
C ILE A 23 9.89 -0.59 2.78
N ALA A 24 8.95 0.28 2.41
CA ALA A 24 9.01 1.05 1.18
C ALA A 24 10.22 1.99 1.12
N GLN A 25 10.58 2.67 2.22
CA GLN A 25 11.77 3.51 2.29
C GLN A 25 13.05 2.70 2.09
N VAL A 26 13.16 1.54 2.74
CA VAL A 26 14.32 0.65 2.57
C VAL A 26 14.43 0.16 1.12
N LEU A 27 13.30 -0.23 0.50
CA LEU A 27 13.28 -0.63 -0.90
C LEU A 27 13.67 0.51 -1.85
N GLN A 28 13.23 1.74 -1.60
CA GLN A 28 13.66 2.91 -2.36
C GLN A 28 15.17 3.15 -2.24
N GLN A 29 15.76 2.96 -1.04
CA GLN A 29 17.21 3.04 -0.84
C GLN A 29 18.00 1.95 -1.58
N LEU A 30 17.35 0.83 -1.92
CA LEU A 30 17.90 -0.22 -2.79
C LEU A 30 17.68 0.05 -4.30
N ASN A 31 17.26 1.27 -4.63
CA ASN A 31 16.91 1.77 -5.96
C ASN A 31 15.72 1.05 -6.60
N CYS A 32 14.81 0.46 -5.81
CA CYS A 32 13.56 -0.09 -6.33
C CYS A 32 12.52 1.03 -6.55
N GLN A 33 11.68 0.86 -7.57
CA GLN A 33 10.47 1.65 -7.73
C GLN A 33 9.37 1.03 -6.87
N VAL A 34 8.90 1.77 -5.87
CA VAL A 34 7.96 1.25 -4.88
C VAL A 34 6.62 1.97 -4.96
N THR A 35 5.55 1.20 -4.94
CA THR A 35 4.19 1.69 -4.71
C THR A 35 3.57 0.91 -3.56
N VAL A 36 3.01 1.62 -2.59
CA VAL A 36 2.27 1.04 -1.48
C VAL A 36 0.80 0.94 -1.85
N TYR A 37 0.19 -0.21 -1.58
CA TYR A 37 -1.21 -0.48 -1.86
C TYR A 37 -1.94 -0.91 -0.60
N GLY A 38 -3.18 -0.48 -0.42
CA GLY A 38 -3.98 -0.98 0.70
C GLY A 38 -5.38 -0.39 0.78
N PRO A 39 -6.28 -1.00 1.56
CA PRO A 39 -7.56 -0.40 1.90
C PRO A 39 -7.39 0.70 2.95
N ILE A 40 -8.32 1.65 2.97
CA ILE A 40 -8.50 2.64 4.06
C ILE A 40 -9.79 2.29 4.79
N PHE A 41 -9.70 1.78 6.01
CA PHE A 41 -10.90 1.48 6.83
C PHE A 41 -11.39 2.67 7.65
N GLY A 42 -10.48 3.60 7.98
CA GLY A 42 -10.77 4.86 8.65
C GLY A 42 -11.15 5.98 7.69
N TRP A 43 -10.90 7.22 8.12
CA TRP A 43 -11.34 8.43 7.41
C TRP A 43 -10.39 8.81 6.28
N GLU A 44 -9.09 8.62 6.50
CA GLU A 44 -8.04 9.05 5.59
C GLU A 44 -6.80 8.16 5.72
N ILE A 45 -5.82 8.39 4.84
CA ILE A 45 -4.51 7.76 4.93
C ILE A 45 -3.79 8.31 6.15
N TYR A 46 -3.48 7.44 7.10
CA TYR A 46 -2.76 7.78 8.32
C TYR A 46 -1.81 6.64 8.72
N PRO A 47 -0.52 6.93 8.98
CA PRO A 47 0.11 8.25 8.92
C PRO A 47 0.30 8.76 7.48
N THR A 48 0.61 10.04 7.31
CA THR A 48 0.98 10.59 6.00
C THR A 48 2.20 9.84 5.44
N PRO A 49 2.19 9.42 4.15
CA PRO A 49 3.32 8.73 3.55
C PRO A 49 4.59 9.59 3.61
N PRO A 50 5.72 9.06 4.10
CA PRO A 50 6.95 9.85 4.18
C PRO A 50 7.61 9.99 2.80
N GLY A 51 8.16 11.17 2.52
CA GLY A 51 8.92 11.43 1.30
C GLY A 51 8.05 11.39 0.03
N ASN A 52 8.49 10.63 -0.97
CA ASN A 52 7.85 10.50 -2.28
C ASN A 52 7.24 9.09 -2.51
N ILE A 53 6.88 8.39 -1.43
CA ILE A 53 6.25 7.07 -1.54
C ILE A 53 4.89 7.21 -2.23
N ALA A 54 4.73 6.58 -3.38
CA ALA A 54 3.46 6.50 -4.06
C ALA A 54 2.51 5.57 -3.29
N VAL A 55 1.28 6.00 -3.07
CA VAL A 55 0.23 5.22 -2.40
C VAL A 55 -0.99 5.10 -3.29
N VAL A 56 -1.47 3.89 -3.47
CA VAL A 56 -2.72 3.58 -4.17
C VAL A 56 -3.66 2.90 -3.20
N SER A 57 -4.82 3.51 -2.98
CA SER A 57 -5.79 3.01 -2.02
C SER A 57 -7.12 2.63 -2.64
N VAL A 58 -7.84 1.76 -1.94
CA VAL A 58 -9.28 1.52 -2.12
C VAL A 58 -10.01 1.79 -0.80
N LYS A 59 -11.33 1.95 -0.86
CA LYS A 59 -12.13 2.06 0.37
C LYS A 59 -12.17 0.69 1.06
N GLY A 60 -11.84 0.66 2.35
CA GLY A 60 -12.03 -0.51 3.20
C GLY A 60 -13.53 -0.77 3.40
N ASN A 61 -13.92 -2.04 3.37
CA ASN A 61 -15.30 -2.47 3.58
C ASN A 61 -15.31 -3.72 4.46
N ASN A 62 -16.42 -3.93 5.18
CA ASN A 62 -16.65 -5.16 5.91
C ASN A 62 -16.92 -6.33 4.96
N TYR A 63 -16.81 -7.54 5.48
CA TYR A 63 -17.22 -8.73 4.75
C TYR A 63 -18.75 -8.73 4.51
N PRO A 64 -19.22 -9.18 3.33
CA PRO A 64 -18.45 -9.73 2.21
C PRO A 64 -17.95 -8.68 1.19
N GLN A 65 -18.37 -7.41 1.30
CA GLN A 65 -18.04 -6.35 0.33
C GLN A 65 -16.52 -6.08 0.22
N PHE A 66 -15.76 -6.45 1.26
CA PHE A 66 -14.30 -6.49 1.25
C PHE A 66 -13.71 -7.15 0.00
N PHE A 67 -14.26 -8.29 -0.43
CA PHE A 67 -13.70 -9.05 -1.57
C PHE A 67 -13.71 -8.25 -2.88
N GLY A 68 -14.77 -7.48 -3.12
CA GLY A 68 -14.85 -6.63 -4.31
C GLY A 68 -13.80 -5.53 -4.30
N GLN A 69 -13.60 -4.88 -3.15
CA GLN A 69 -12.61 -3.80 -3.01
C GLN A 69 -11.18 -4.31 -3.13
N ILE A 70 -10.87 -5.46 -2.51
CA ILE A 70 -9.55 -6.08 -2.65
C ILE A 70 -9.29 -6.50 -4.08
N LYS A 71 -10.27 -7.06 -4.80
CA LYS A 71 -10.10 -7.37 -6.22
C LYS A 71 -9.71 -6.11 -7.03
N THR A 72 -10.39 -4.99 -6.81
CA THR A 72 -10.03 -3.71 -7.45
C THR A 72 -8.62 -3.23 -7.09
N LEU A 73 -8.14 -3.50 -5.88
CA LEU A 73 -6.76 -3.18 -5.49
C LEU A 73 -5.76 -4.09 -6.21
N LEU A 74 -6.03 -5.40 -6.26
CA LEU A 74 -5.17 -6.40 -6.90
C LEU A 74 -5.01 -6.13 -8.40
N ASP A 75 -6.08 -5.72 -9.09
CA ASP A 75 -6.05 -5.35 -10.51
C ASP A 75 -5.14 -4.13 -10.81
N ARG A 76 -4.73 -3.36 -9.79
CA ARG A 76 -3.85 -2.19 -9.91
C ARG A 76 -2.40 -2.47 -9.53
N LEU A 77 -2.10 -3.66 -9.02
CA LEU A 77 -0.74 -4.00 -8.61
C LEU A 77 0.21 -3.98 -9.80
N SER A 78 1.43 -3.49 -9.57
CA SER A 78 2.46 -3.43 -10.59
C SER A 78 3.81 -3.81 -10.02
N GLY A 79 4.39 -4.90 -10.54
CA GLY A 79 5.66 -5.43 -10.07
C GLY A 79 5.55 -6.62 -9.12
N GLU A 80 6.66 -6.97 -8.49
CA GLU A 80 6.74 -8.07 -7.52
C GLU A 80 6.05 -7.66 -6.21
N ILE A 81 5.41 -8.61 -5.53
CA ILE A 81 4.60 -8.34 -4.34
C ILE A 81 5.41 -8.62 -3.07
N ILE A 82 5.31 -7.73 -2.09
CA ILE A 82 5.78 -7.90 -0.71
C ILE A 82 4.64 -7.58 0.26
#